data_AF-B7KW05-F1
#
_entry.id   AF-B7KW05-F1
#
_cell.length_a   1.000
_cell.length_b   1.000
_cell.length_c   1.000
_cell.angle_alpha   90.00
_cell.angle_beta   90.00
_cell.angle_gamma   90.00
#
_symmetry.space_group_name_H-M   'P 1'
#
loop_
_entity.id
_entity.type
_entity.pdbx_description
1 polymer ?
#
loop_
_entity_poly.entity_id
_entity_poly.type
_entity_poly.pdbx_seq_one_letter_code
_entity_poly.pdbx_strand_id
1 'polypeptide(L)'
;MRWIGPSCERRNLNFIASMVLCLSSGSGVAAPSAISNAFNRPKHLICMIRLAIFTAYFVLVGIPTSAFAQPLDWKRSDVPDATVAAKRALIVVSNGSHRDPTALLEDNARKYSKLLGDLGFDTLTIGSQPRPILDQSIRKSVVGVPAGAAVAVLVTGFVLARDGDLFILPVDASVEVANGQAAIDAETIRLSFLFRRLAVAAPKEIIALLDDCSATPEFSGLRARVSEIPVSVLCLRKKGDLPGAGSVNRVMSAMKEEGLNYKQFANRLRSNSTDGSLDITTSNDLSTSFYFFDPRRFESIDNLCNKIAVGASAVQARAASLAESVEACSIAVRRWPYVSGFRARHNAGLEQQVFQNSMKSCAVTKSREGYKSKYPNGRYIREATTFFDECSPVLRTKPSRSHYHLTPQPPSRANCFIFNGVRRCE
;
A
#
# COMPACT_ATOMS: atom_id res chain seq x y z
N MET A 1 -34.92 12.51 26.51
CA MET A 1 -34.95 13.04 25.12
C MET A 1 -35.54 11.95 24.22
N ARG A 2 -36.74 12.17 23.69
CA ARG A 2 -37.44 11.23 22.78
C ARG A 2 -37.03 11.52 21.34
N TRP A 3 -36.54 10.51 20.63
CA TRP A 3 -36.32 10.54 19.18
C TRP A 3 -37.67 10.52 18.43
N ILE A 4 -37.83 11.40 17.45
CA ILE A 4 -38.98 11.43 16.52
C ILE A 4 -38.47 10.98 15.15
N GLY A 5 -39.21 10.06 14.51
CA GLY A 5 -38.82 9.34 13.29
C GLY A 5 -38.92 10.10 11.95
N PRO A 6 -38.55 9.43 10.83
CA PRO A 6 -38.09 10.03 9.57
C PRO A 6 -39.21 10.32 8.55
N SER A 7 -40.36 10.83 8.99
CA SER A 7 -41.52 11.04 8.09
C SER A 7 -41.61 12.46 7.50
N CYS A 8 -40.76 13.40 7.93
CA CYS A 8 -40.81 14.80 7.49
C CYS A 8 -39.87 15.12 6.30
N GLU A 9 -38.96 14.20 5.95
CA GLU A 9 -37.79 14.53 5.15
C GLU A 9 -38.03 14.42 3.62
N ARG A 10 -38.87 13.47 3.17
CA ARG A 10 -39.05 13.21 1.73
C ARG A 10 -39.97 14.18 0.98
N ARG A 11 -40.92 14.86 1.63
CA ARG A 11 -41.82 15.81 0.93
C ARG A 11 -41.25 17.24 0.83
N ASN A 12 -40.27 17.59 1.66
CA ASN A 12 -39.69 18.94 1.66
C ASN A 12 -38.57 19.12 0.62
N LEU A 13 -37.82 18.07 0.28
CA LEU A 13 -36.72 18.18 -0.69
C LEU A 13 -37.20 18.56 -2.10
N ASN A 14 -38.34 18.03 -2.56
CA ASN A 14 -38.92 18.42 -3.85
C ASN A 14 -39.49 19.85 -3.85
N PHE A 15 -39.96 20.33 -2.71
CA PHE A 15 -40.47 21.69 -2.57
C PHE A 15 -39.32 22.72 -2.55
N ILE A 16 -38.21 22.38 -1.88
CA ILE A 16 -37.00 23.20 -1.82
C ILE A 16 -36.32 23.27 -3.19
N ALA A 17 -36.27 22.16 -3.94
CA ALA A 17 -35.73 22.15 -5.31
C ALA A 17 -36.52 23.09 -6.25
N SER A 18 -37.86 23.07 -6.19
CA SER A 18 -38.68 23.98 -7.00
C SER A 18 -38.55 25.45 -6.60
N MET A 19 -38.34 25.74 -5.31
CA MET A 19 -38.22 27.12 -4.83
C MET A 19 -36.86 27.75 -5.19
N VAL A 20 -35.78 26.96 -5.17
CA VAL A 20 -34.43 27.40 -5.60
C VAL A 20 -34.37 27.59 -7.12
N LEU A 21 -35.12 26.81 -7.90
CA LEU A 21 -35.27 27.03 -9.34
C LEU A 21 -36.04 28.32 -9.66
N CYS A 22 -37.10 28.66 -8.92
CA CYS A 22 -37.83 29.92 -9.13
C CYS A 22 -37.03 31.17 -8.74
N LEU A 23 -36.15 31.10 -7.74
CA LEU A 23 -35.33 32.24 -7.29
C LEU A 23 -34.09 32.48 -8.17
N SER A 24 -33.66 31.50 -8.95
CA SER A 24 -32.51 31.63 -9.88
C SER A 24 -32.92 32.05 -11.30
N SER A 25 -34.18 31.88 -11.68
CA SER A 25 -34.73 32.43 -12.92
C SER A 25 -35.28 33.84 -12.68
N GLY A 26 -34.44 34.86 -12.86
CA GLY A 26 -34.85 36.28 -12.88
C GLY A 26 -35.71 36.61 -14.10
N SER A 27 -36.91 36.04 -14.18
CA SER A 27 -37.86 36.29 -15.26
C SER A 27 -39.26 36.45 -14.68
N GLY A 28 -39.80 37.66 -14.77
CA GLY A 28 -41.13 38.02 -14.29
C GLY A 28 -42.23 37.35 -15.10
N VAL A 29 -42.65 36.16 -14.67
CA VAL A 29 -43.86 35.50 -15.15
C VAL A 29 -44.79 35.26 -13.96
N ALA A 30 -46.05 35.67 -14.12
CA ALA A 30 -47.08 35.64 -13.10
C ALA A 30 -47.31 34.23 -12.52
N ALA A 31 -47.46 34.16 -11.20
CA ALA A 31 -47.73 32.93 -10.45
C ALA A 31 -49.18 32.46 -10.63
N PRO A 32 -49.44 31.14 -10.77
CA PRO A 32 -50.79 30.58 -10.74
C PRO A 32 -51.34 30.49 -9.30
N SER A 33 -52.66 30.66 -9.21
CA SER A 33 -53.51 30.80 -8.01
C SER A 33 -53.62 29.58 -7.06
N ALA A 34 -52.63 28.69 -7.02
CA ALA A 34 -52.72 27.42 -6.26
C ALA A 34 -52.09 27.43 -4.85
N ILE A 35 -51.69 28.59 -4.30
CA ILE A 35 -50.91 28.66 -3.05
C ILE A 35 -51.77 28.97 -1.79
N SER A 36 -53.06 29.29 -1.92
CA SER A 36 -53.82 29.81 -0.76
C SER A 36 -54.29 28.77 0.27
N ASN A 37 -54.15 27.45 0.02
CA ASN A 37 -54.69 26.42 0.92
C ASN A 37 -53.66 25.66 1.77
N ALA A 38 -52.37 26.00 1.70
CA ALA A 38 -51.32 25.28 2.45
C ALA A 38 -50.98 25.90 3.82
N PHE A 39 -51.54 27.05 4.18
CA PHE A 39 -51.06 27.87 5.32
C PHE A 39 -51.80 27.69 6.66
N ASN A 40 -52.73 26.74 6.78
CA ASN A 40 -53.56 26.62 7.99
C ASN A 40 -53.18 25.48 8.95
N ARG A 41 -51.88 25.14 9.05
CA ARG A 41 -51.40 24.11 9.99
C ARG A 41 -50.19 24.61 10.81
N PRO A 42 -50.31 24.74 12.15
CA PRO A 42 -49.27 25.34 13.01
C PRO A 42 -47.95 24.57 13.03
N LYS A 43 -47.92 23.30 12.60
CA LYS A 43 -46.70 22.49 12.51
C LYS A 43 -45.76 22.90 11.36
N HIS A 44 -46.29 23.54 10.31
CA HIS A 44 -45.46 23.99 9.17
C HIS A 44 -44.74 25.32 9.47
N LEU A 45 -45.32 26.16 10.32
CA LEU A 45 -44.73 27.44 10.71
C LEU A 45 -43.42 27.26 11.50
N ILE A 46 -43.39 26.28 12.42
CA ILE A 46 -42.18 25.97 13.22
C ILE A 46 -41.04 25.44 12.32
N CYS A 47 -41.37 24.68 11.28
CA CYS A 47 -40.38 24.12 10.35
C CYS A 47 -39.82 25.22 9.42
N MET A 48 -40.67 26.12 8.93
CA MET A 48 -40.29 27.29 8.13
C MET A 48 -39.40 28.26 8.93
N ILE A 49 -39.75 28.55 10.19
CA ILE A 49 -38.93 29.44 11.04
C ILE A 49 -37.54 28.84 11.30
N ARG A 50 -37.46 27.53 11.56
CA ARG A 50 -36.15 26.87 11.76
C ARG A 50 -35.31 26.84 10.49
N LEU A 51 -35.91 26.64 9.33
CA LEU A 51 -35.20 26.69 8.05
C LEU A 51 -34.70 28.11 7.75
N ALA A 52 -35.54 29.13 8.00
CA ALA A 52 -35.18 30.53 7.82
C ALA A 52 -34.03 30.97 8.72
N ILE A 53 -34.03 30.56 10.00
CA ILE A 53 -32.93 30.80 10.94
C ILE A 53 -31.65 30.09 10.47
N PHE A 54 -31.76 28.86 9.94
CA PHE A 54 -30.60 28.11 9.44
C PHE A 54 -29.98 28.76 8.19
N THR A 55 -30.80 29.23 7.25
CA THR A 55 -30.33 29.99 6.09
C THR A 55 -29.74 31.34 6.46
N ALA A 56 -30.35 32.07 7.40
CA ALA A 56 -29.83 33.35 7.88
C ALA A 56 -28.47 33.18 8.59
N TYR A 57 -28.29 32.09 9.35
CA TYR A 57 -27.02 31.75 9.99
C TYR A 57 -25.92 31.46 8.96
N PHE A 58 -26.22 30.72 7.90
CA PHE A 58 -25.24 30.45 6.83
C PHE A 58 -24.84 31.69 6.04
N VAL A 59 -25.77 32.63 5.82
CA VAL A 59 -25.48 33.93 5.16
C VAL A 59 -24.64 34.84 6.06
N LEU A 60 -24.91 34.87 7.37
CA LEU A 60 -24.16 35.70 8.33
C LEU A 60 -22.75 35.18 8.64
N VAL A 61 -22.53 33.87 8.59
CA VAL A 61 -21.21 33.25 8.86
C VAL A 61 -20.30 33.29 7.62
N GLY A 62 -20.78 33.75 6.47
CA GLY A 62 -19.94 34.03 5.30
C GLY A 62 -19.19 32.79 4.80
N ILE A 63 -19.77 31.60 4.92
CA ILE A 63 -19.15 30.37 4.40
C ILE A 63 -19.30 30.42 2.87
N PRO A 64 -18.21 30.55 2.10
CA PRO A 64 -18.30 30.59 0.65
C PRO A 64 -18.87 29.26 0.14
N THR A 65 -20.00 29.33 -0.59
CA THR A 65 -20.68 28.18 -1.20
C THR A 65 -19.90 27.53 -2.34
N SER A 66 -18.70 28.02 -2.65
CA SER A 66 -17.78 27.41 -3.63
C SER A 66 -17.05 26.16 -3.13
N ALA A 67 -17.26 25.74 -1.87
CA ALA A 67 -16.54 24.60 -1.28
C ALA A 67 -17.05 23.19 -1.67
N PHE A 68 -18.17 23.05 -2.39
CA PHE A 68 -18.78 21.73 -2.67
C PHE A 68 -18.63 21.19 -4.11
N ALA A 69 -17.89 21.89 -4.97
CA ALA A 69 -17.64 21.43 -6.34
C ALA A 69 -16.17 21.65 -6.74
N GLN A 70 -15.23 21.12 -5.95
CA GLN A 70 -13.89 20.92 -6.48
C GLN A 70 -13.83 19.51 -7.08
N PRO A 71 -13.53 19.35 -8.39
CA PRO A 71 -13.07 18.05 -8.88
C PRO A 71 -11.88 17.64 -8.03
N LEU A 72 -11.79 16.36 -7.69
CA LEU A 72 -10.63 15.77 -7.01
C LEU A 72 -9.38 16.05 -7.86
N ASP A 73 -8.75 17.19 -7.61
CA ASP A 73 -7.49 17.59 -8.23
C ASP A 73 -6.41 16.83 -7.49
N TRP A 74 -6.05 15.69 -8.06
CA TRP A 74 -5.04 14.79 -7.55
C TRP A 74 -3.70 15.52 -7.64
N LYS A 75 -3.14 15.91 -6.50
CA LYS A 75 -1.76 16.38 -6.43
C LYS A 75 -0.85 15.27 -6.96
N ARG A 76 -0.35 15.45 -8.19
CA ARG A 76 0.75 14.70 -8.79
C ARG A 76 1.92 14.75 -7.81
N SER A 77 2.24 13.62 -7.19
CA SER A 77 3.41 13.50 -6.31
C SER A 77 4.65 13.83 -7.14
N ASP A 78 5.56 14.62 -6.58
CA ASP A 78 6.71 15.21 -7.27
C ASP A 78 7.50 14.18 -8.10
N VAL A 79 7.94 14.67 -9.26
CA VAL A 79 8.54 13.98 -10.41
C VAL A 79 9.44 12.78 -10.03
N PRO A 80 9.09 11.54 -10.44
CA PRO A 80 9.99 10.41 -10.28
C PRO A 80 11.20 10.53 -11.21
N ASP A 81 12.37 10.22 -10.66
CA ASP A 81 13.66 10.15 -11.33
C ASP A 81 13.57 9.32 -12.64
N ALA A 82 13.98 9.92 -13.75
CA ALA A 82 13.68 9.46 -15.12
C ALA A 82 14.41 8.15 -15.53
N THR A 83 15.17 7.53 -14.62
CA THR A 83 16.02 6.36 -14.90
C THR A 83 15.41 5.03 -14.50
N VAL A 84 14.30 5.03 -13.73
CA VAL A 84 13.54 3.81 -13.42
C VAL A 84 12.33 3.77 -14.34
N ALA A 85 12.21 2.74 -15.19
CA ALA A 85 11.06 2.55 -16.07
C ALA A 85 9.76 2.72 -15.25
N ALA A 86 9.04 3.81 -15.50
CA ALA A 86 7.97 4.24 -14.62
C ALA A 86 6.85 3.20 -14.59
N LYS A 87 6.45 2.79 -13.39
CA LYS A 87 5.29 1.92 -13.19
C LYS A 87 4.02 2.75 -13.15
N ARG A 88 3.00 2.32 -13.88
CA ARG A 88 1.70 3.00 -13.97
C ARG A 88 0.59 2.03 -13.61
N ALA A 89 -0.36 2.46 -12.79
CA ALA A 89 -1.57 1.67 -12.51
C ALA A 89 -2.82 2.46 -12.87
N LEU A 90 -3.64 1.92 -13.76
CA LEU A 90 -4.96 2.42 -14.09
C LEU A 90 -6.00 1.54 -13.39
N ILE A 91 -6.73 2.10 -12.44
CA ILE A 91 -7.77 1.41 -11.67
C ILE A 91 -9.13 1.92 -12.13
N VAL A 92 -10.00 1.04 -12.59
CA VAL A 92 -11.31 1.38 -13.15
C VAL A 92 -12.41 0.69 -12.36
N VAL A 93 -13.42 1.45 -11.95
CA VAL A 93 -14.62 0.92 -11.28
C VAL A 93 -15.68 0.54 -12.32
N SER A 94 -16.06 -0.73 -12.36
CA SER A 94 -17.10 -1.29 -13.24
C SER A 94 -18.35 -1.63 -12.43
N ASN A 95 -19.47 -0.96 -12.69
CA ASN A 95 -20.65 -1.01 -11.81
C ASN A 95 -21.99 -1.13 -12.55
N GLY A 96 -21.99 -1.53 -13.83
CA GLY A 96 -23.24 -1.67 -14.59
C GLY A 96 -24.08 -2.90 -14.25
N SER A 97 -23.55 -3.86 -13.49
CA SER A 97 -24.31 -5.05 -13.10
C SER A 97 -25.13 -4.86 -11.82
N HIS A 98 -24.87 -3.77 -11.08
CA HIS A 98 -25.42 -3.51 -9.74
C HIS A 98 -25.32 -4.68 -8.74
N ARG A 99 -24.41 -5.64 -8.98
CA ARG A 99 -24.21 -6.82 -8.12
C ARG A 99 -23.60 -6.45 -6.76
N ASP A 100 -22.66 -5.52 -6.80
CA ASP A 100 -21.96 -5.01 -5.63
C ASP A 100 -22.35 -3.52 -5.43
N PRO A 101 -22.48 -3.02 -4.19
CA PRO A 101 -22.71 -1.60 -3.95
C PRO A 101 -21.55 -0.74 -4.48
N THR A 102 -21.85 0.38 -5.16
CA THR A 102 -20.85 1.31 -5.70
C THR A 102 -19.80 1.70 -4.66
N ALA A 103 -20.23 1.98 -3.42
CA ALA A 103 -19.35 2.38 -2.33
C ALA A 103 -18.30 1.31 -1.98
N LEU A 104 -18.66 0.02 -2.10
CA LEU A 104 -17.72 -1.09 -1.89
C LEU A 104 -16.68 -1.15 -3.01
N LEU A 105 -17.10 -1.01 -4.26
CA LEU A 105 -16.21 -1.04 -5.42
C LEU A 105 -15.22 0.12 -5.39
N GLU A 106 -15.69 1.33 -5.07
CA GLU A 106 -14.81 2.50 -4.90
C GLU A 106 -13.85 2.33 -3.72
N ASP A 107 -14.29 1.69 -2.63
CA ASP A 107 -13.40 1.37 -1.51
C ASP A 107 -12.29 0.39 -1.91
N ASN A 108 -12.63 -0.62 -2.69
CA ASN A 108 -11.65 -1.56 -3.24
C ASN A 108 -10.67 -0.85 -4.18
N ALA A 109 -11.15 0.05 -5.04
CA ALA A 109 -10.29 0.85 -5.90
C ALA A 109 -9.32 1.74 -5.10
N ARG A 110 -9.78 2.38 -4.02
CA ARG A 110 -8.92 3.14 -3.09
C ARG A 110 -7.87 2.26 -2.41
N LYS A 111 -8.24 1.04 -1.99
CA LYS A 111 -7.30 0.07 -1.39
C LYS A 111 -6.21 -0.35 -2.37
N TYR A 112 -6.56 -0.67 -3.61
CA TYR A 112 -5.58 -0.95 -4.66
C TYR A 112 -4.69 0.25 -4.95
N SER A 113 -5.28 1.44 -5.10
CA SER A 113 -4.54 2.67 -5.37
C SER A 113 -3.51 2.96 -4.28
N LYS A 114 -3.91 2.84 -3.01
CA LYS A 114 -2.99 3.00 -1.87
C LYS A 114 -1.87 1.97 -1.90
N LEU A 115 -2.19 0.69 -2.06
CA LEU A 115 -1.16 -0.37 -2.06
C LEU A 115 -0.19 -0.22 -3.23
N LEU A 116 -0.69 0.00 -4.45
CA LEU A 116 0.15 0.16 -5.63
C LEU A 116 1.00 1.43 -5.54
N GLY A 117 0.48 2.52 -4.98
CA GLY A 117 1.26 3.71 -4.65
C GLY A 117 2.39 3.41 -3.67
N ASP A 118 2.11 2.65 -2.60
CA ASP A 118 3.14 2.20 -1.65
C ASP A 118 4.19 1.29 -2.30
N LEU A 119 3.82 0.55 -3.35
CA LEU A 119 4.71 -0.30 -4.16
C LEU A 119 5.43 0.47 -5.28
N GLY A 120 5.22 1.78 -5.41
CA GLY A 120 5.92 2.65 -6.34
C GLY A 120 5.27 2.80 -7.72
N PHE A 121 3.98 2.47 -7.87
CA PHE A 121 3.21 2.82 -9.06
C PHE A 121 2.73 4.27 -8.96
N ASP A 122 2.74 4.98 -10.09
CA ASP A 122 1.91 6.17 -10.25
C ASP A 122 0.48 5.71 -10.59
N THR A 123 -0.44 5.91 -9.65
CA THR A 123 -1.79 5.36 -9.70
C THR A 123 -2.80 6.39 -10.16
N LEU A 124 -3.71 5.96 -11.05
CA LEU A 124 -4.85 6.75 -11.46
C LEU A 124 -6.11 5.92 -11.27
N THR A 125 -7.08 6.49 -10.56
CA THR A 125 -8.36 5.82 -10.28
C THR A 125 -9.49 6.52 -11.02
N ILE A 126 -10.21 5.77 -11.85
CA ILE A 126 -11.44 6.20 -12.50
C ILE A 126 -12.61 5.57 -11.75
N GLY A 127 -13.41 6.41 -11.11
CA GLY A 127 -14.61 5.98 -10.36
C GLY A 127 -15.74 5.48 -11.27
N SER A 128 -16.85 5.09 -10.65
CA SER A 128 -18.04 4.62 -11.35
C SER A 128 -18.66 5.76 -12.15
N GLN A 129 -18.65 5.67 -13.48
CA GLN A 129 -19.11 6.73 -14.38
C GLN A 129 -20.02 6.18 -15.49
N PRO A 130 -20.91 7.03 -16.07
CA PRO A 130 -21.64 6.71 -17.29
C PRO A 130 -20.68 6.50 -18.47
N ARG A 131 -21.09 5.73 -19.48
CA ARG A 131 -20.22 5.31 -20.60
C ARG A 131 -19.44 6.47 -21.26
N PRO A 132 -20.06 7.60 -21.65
CA PRO A 132 -19.34 8.66 -22.36
C PRO A 132 -18.25 9.30 -21.50
N ILE A 133 -18.52 9.48 -20.20
CA ILE A 133 -17.58 10.07 -19.26
C ILE A 133 -16.47 9.07 -18.94
N LEU A 134 -16.79 7.77 -18.80
CA LEU A 134 -15.82 6.71 -18.61
C LEU A 134 -14.84 6.62 -19.79
N ASP A 135 -15.34 6.61 -21.04
CA ASP A 135 -14.48 6.60 -22.23
C ASP A 135 -13.57 7.84 -22.28
N GLN A 136 -14.12 9.02 -21.98
CA GLN A 136 -13.34 10.26 -21.94
C GLN A 136 -12.26 10.23 -20.86
N SER A 137 -12.60 9.77 -19.65
CA SER A 137 -11.67 9.61 -18.53
C SER A 137 -10.53 8.67 -18.93
N ILE A 138 -10.85 7.49 -19.49
CA ILE A 138 -9.86 6.54 -20.01
C ILE A 138 -8.94 7.19 -21.04
N ARG A 139 -9.48 7.94 -22.01
CA ARG A 139 -8.63 8.64 -23.01
C ARG A 139 -7.66 9.61 -22.35
N LYS A 140 -8.14 10.43 -21.41
CA LYS A 140 -7.31 11.39 -20.67
C LYS A 140 -6.22 10.67 -19.86
N SER A 141 -6.55 9.54 -19.25
CA SER A 141 -5.62 8.71 -18.47
C SER A 141 -4.46 8.16 -19.29
N VAL A 142 -4.75 7.67 -20.50
CA VAL A 142 -3.76 7.02 -21.36
C VAL A 142 -2.67 8.00 -21.82
N VAL A 143 -3.01 9.29 -22.00
CA VAL A 143 -2.04 10.33 -22.41
C VAL A 143 -0.89 10.50 -21.41
N GLY A 144 -1.10 10.16 -20.13
CA GLY A 144 -0.09 10.26 -19.08
C GLY A 144 0.87 9.07 -18.98
N VAL A 145 0.73 8.04 -19.82
CA VAL A 145 1.59 6.84 -19.77
C VAL A 145 2.91 7.12 -20.50
N PRO A 146 4.06 7.05 -19.83
CA PRO A 146 5.35 7.26 -20.48
C PRO A 146 5.75 6.01 -21.30
N ALA A 147 6.51 6.24 -22.37
CA ALA A 147 7.07 5.17 -23.18
C ALA A 147 7.98 4.25 -22.34
N GLY A 148 7.90 2.94 -22.59
CA GLY A 148 8.64 1.92 -21.83
C GLY A 148 8.09 1.63 -20.43
N ALA A 149 6.99 2.27 -20.01
CA ALA A 149 6.34 1.99 -18.73
C ALA A 149 5.86 0.54 -18.62
N ALA A 150 5.87 0.00 -17.40
CA ALA A 150 5.09 -1.19 -17.07
C ALA A 150 3.71 -0.76 -16.57
N VAL A 151 2.65 -1.19 -17.25
CA VAL A 151 1.28 -0.73 -17.00
C VAL A 151 0.45 -1.84 -16.38
N ALA A 152 -0.15 -1.58 -15.22
CA ALA A 152 -1.19 -2.41 -14.63
C ALA A 152 -2.56 -1.79 -14.87
N VAL A 153 -3.49 -2.56 -15.43
CA VAL A 153 -4.91 -2.22 -15.49
C VAL A 153 -5.64 -3.06 -14.45
N LEU A 154 -6.30 -2.43 -13.49
CA LEU A 154 -7.10 -3.11 -12.48
C LEU A 154 -8.55 -2.71 -12.68
N VAL A 155 -9.46 -3.68 -12.77
CA VAL A 155 -10.89 -3.42 -12.85
C VAL A 155 -11.57 -3.97 -11.62
N THR A 156 -12.14 -3.07 -10.81
CA THR A 156 -12.92 -3.45 -9.62
C THR A 156 -14.39 -3.55 -10.00
N GLY A 157 -15.02 -4.69 -9.73
CA GLY A 157 -16.43 -4.96 -10.07
C GLY A 157 -16.57 -5.91 -11.26
N PHE A 158 -17.80 -6.04 -11.75
CA PHE A 158 -18.15 -7.07 -12.73
C PHE A 158 -17.63 -6.71 -14.14
N VAL A 159 -17.02 -7.67 -14.80
CA VAL A 159 -16.56 -7.60 -16.19
C VAL A 159 -17.27 -8.70 -16.98
N LEU A 160 -17.94 -8.32 -18.07
CA LEU A 160 -18.64 -9.27 -18.92
C LEU A 160 -17.70 -9.81 -19.98
N ALA A 161 -17.80 -11.11 -20.22
CA ALA A 161 -17.06 -11.87 -21.20
C ALA A 161 -17.98 -12.26 -22.33
N ARG A 162 -17.64 -11.89 -23.56
CA ARG A 162 -18.49 -12.21 -24.72
C ARG A 162 -17.66 -12.21 -25.99
N ASP A 163 -17.91 -13.17 -26.87
CA ASP A 163 -17.29 -13.23 -28.20
C ASP A 163 -15.75 -13.11 -28.17
N GLY A 164 -15.13 -13.69 -27.14
CA GLY A 164 -13.67 -13.68 -26.94
C GLY A 164 -13.08 -12.35 -26.47
N ASP A 165 -13.89 -11.34 -26.12
CA ASP A 165 -13.45 -10.06 -25.54
C ASP A 165 -14.01 -9.87 -24.12
N LEU A 166 -13.49 -8.85 -23.44
CA LEU A 166 -13.85 -8.45 -22.08
C LEU A 166 -14.43 -7.04 -22.10
N PHE A 167 -15.48 -6.82 -21.33
CA PHE A 167 -16.25 -5.58 -21.36
C PHE A 167 -16.40 -5.02 -19.95
N ILE A 168 -15.92 -3.79 -19.76
CA ILE A 168 -16.18 -2.99 -18.57
C ILE A 168 -17.60 -2.43 -18.69
N LEU A 169 -18.41 -2.58 -17.64
CA LEU A 169 -19.79 -2.12 -17.60
C LEU A 169 -19.87 -0.77 -16.85
N PRO A 170 -20.16 0.33 -17.55
CA PRO A 170 -20.46 1.63 -16.96
C PRO A 170 -21.69 1.59 -16.04
N VAL A 171 -21.85 2.59 -15.18
CA VAL A 171 -22.96 2.64 -14.20
C VAL A 171 -24.35 2.75 -14.84
N ASP A 172 -24.41 3.21 -16.09
CA ASP A 172 -25.63 3.40 -16.89
C ASP A 172 -25.90 2.24 -17.85
N ALA A 173 -25.11 1.16 -17.81
CA ALA A 173 -25.38 -0.03 -18.61
C ALA A 173 -26.70 -0.67 -18.17
N SER A 174 -27.50 -1.12 -19.14
CA SER A 174 -28.77 -1.75 -18.87
C SER A 174 -28.60 -3.12 -18.21
N VAL A 175 -29.62 -3.57 -17.48
CA VAL A 175 -29.65 -4.89 -16.84
C VAL A 175 -29.61 -6.01 -17.91
N GLU A 176 -30.23 -5.79 -19.07
CA GLU A 176 -30.19 -6.70 -20.22
C GLU A 176 -28.77 -6.85 -20.76
N VAL A 177 -27.99 -5.77 -20.84
CA VAL A 177 -26.57 -5.83 -21.23
C VAL A 177 -25.77 -6.56 -20.16
N ALA A 178 -25.99 -6.27 -18.87
CA ALA A 178 -25.32 -6.97 -17.77
C ALA A 178 -25.60 -8.48 -17.74
N ASN A 179 -26.79 -8.89 -18.19
CA ASN A 179 -27.20 -10.29 -18.35
C ASN A 179 -26.76 -10.91 -19.69
N GLY A 180 -26.10 -10.15 -20.57
CA GLY A 180 -25.64 -10.62 -21.87
C GLY A 180 -26.74 -10.79 -22.92
N GLN A 181 -27.93 -10.22 -22.69
CA GLN A 181 -29.11 -10.39 -23.55
C GLN A 181 -29.25 -9.30 -24.64
N ALA A 182 -28.56 -8.15 -24.48
CA ALA A 182 -28.64 -7.02 -25.40
C ALA A 182 -27.32 -6.75 -26.16
N ALA A 183 -27.32 -5.71 -27.01
CA ALA A 183 -26.18 -5.28 -27.82
C ALA A 183 -25.09 -4.64 -26.93
N ILE A 184 -24.08 -5.43 -26.59
CA ILE A 184 -23.03 -5.07 -25.61
C ILE A 184 -22.20 -3.85 -26.02
N ASP A 185 -21.96 -3.65 -27.33
CA ASP A 185 -21.00 -2.66 -27.83
C ASP A 185 -21.43 -1.20 -27.63
N ALA A 186 -22.73 -0.95 -27.64
CA ALA A 186 -23.29 0.40 -27.51
C ALA A 186 -23.19 0.93 -26.07
N GLU A 187 -23.22 0.04 -25.08
CA GLU A 187 -23.38 0.39 -23.66
C GLU A 187 -22.16 0.06 -22.80
N THR A 188 -21.18 -0.69 -23.33
CA THR A 188 -19.97 -1.07 -22.57
C THR A 188 -18.70 -0.50 -23.18
N ILE A 189 -17.57 -0.74 -22.49
CA ILE A 189 -16.22 -0.43 -22.97
C ILE A 189 -15.45 -1.74 -23.17
N ARG A 190 -15.08 -2.05 -24.42
CA ARG A 190 -14.21 -3.18 -24.76
C ARG A 190 -12.80 -3.00 -24.20
N LEU A 191 -12.30 -3.98 -23.47
CA LEU A 191 -10.96 -3.96 -22.88
C LEU A 191 -9.87 -4.00 -23.96
N SER A 192 -10.11 -4.71 -25.08
CA SER A 192 -9.22 -4.68 -26.24
C SER A 192 -9.03 -3.28 -26.84
N PHE A 193 -10.02 -2.37 -26.72
CA PHE A 193 -9.86 -0.96 -27.13
C PHE A 193 -9.02 -0.18 -26.12
N LEU A 194 -9.18 -0.42 -24.82
CA LEU A 194 -8.32 0.16 -23.79
C LEU A 194 -6.86 -0.23 -24.03
N PHE A 195 -6.57 -1.52 -24.24
CA PHE A 195 -5.21 -2.00 -24.51
C PHE A 195 -4.63 -1.39 -25.78
N ARG A 196 -5.41 -1.29 -26.88
CA ARG A 196 -5.01 -0.58 -28.10
C ARG A 196 -4.61 0.86 -27.86
N ARG A 197 -5.36 1.58 -27.03
CA ARG A 197 -5.01 2.97 -26.69
C ARG A 197 -3.75 3.03 -25.83
N LEU A 198 -3.64 2.19 -24.80
CA LEU A 198 -2.43 2.11 -23.98
C LEU A 198 -1.20 1.79 -24.81
N ALA A 199 -1.33 0.93 -25.81
CA ALA A 199 -0.24 0.53 -26.67
C ALA A 199 0.33 1.67 -27.54
N VAL A 200 -0.48 2.70 -27.85
CA VAL A 200 0.01 3.91 -28.54
C VAL A 200 1.09 4.62 -27.73
N ALA A 201 1.06 4.52 -26.40
CA ALA A 201 2.10 5.07 -25.53
C ALA A 201 3.38 4.22 -25.51
N ALA A 202 3.45 3.12 -26.26
CA ALA A 202 4.55 2.16 -26.28
C ALA A 202 5.04 1.69 -24.89
N PRO A 203 4.13 1.25 -23.97
CA PRO A 203 4.56 0.61 -22.73
C PRO A 203 5.37 -0.65 -23.04
N LYS A 204 6.29 -1.00 -22.13
CA LYS A 204 7.08 -2.24 -22.24
C LYS A 204 6.18 -3.47 -22.16
N GLU A 205 5.19 -3.43 -21.28
CA GLU A 205 4.21 -4.50 -21.08
C GLU A 205 2.95 -3.98 -20.39
N ILE A 206 1.84 -4.67 -20.61
CA ILE A 206 0.55 -4.36 -19.99
C ILE A 206 0.05 -5.63 -19.28
N ILE A 207 -0.32 -5.49 -18.01
CA ILE A 207 -1.05 -6.55 -17.31
C ILE A 207 -2.45 -6.06 -16.95
N ALA A 208 -3.42 -6.97 -16.86
CA ALA A 208 -4.79 -6.65 -16.50
C ALA A 208 -5.32 -7.62 -15.44
N LEU A 209 -5.69 -7.09 -14.28
CA LEU A 209 -6.31 -7.83 -13.19
C LEU A 209 -7.79 -7.44 -13.07
N LEU A 210 -8.69 -8.40 -13.20
CA LEU A 210 -10.14 -8.18 -13.21
C LEU A 210 -10.75 -8.91 -12.00
N ASP A 211 -11.38 -8.16 -11.09
CA ASP A 211 -11.83 -8.68 -9.79
C ASP A 211 -12.99 -9.68 -9.87
N ASP A 212 -13.85 -9.56 -10.88
CA ASP A 212 -15.02 -10.42 -11.04
C ASP A 212 -15.43 -10.49 -12.52
N CYS A 213 -15.26 -11.65 -13.15
CA CYS A 213 -15.66 -11.86 -14.53
C CYS A 213 -16.83 -12.83 -14.66
N SER A 214 -17.66 -12.63 -15.68
CA SER A 214 -18.64 -13.64 -16.08
C SER A 214 -17.95 -14.94 -16.53
N ALA A 215 -18.57 -16.07 -16.23
CA ALA A 215 -18.09 -17.39 -16.58
C ALA A 215 -18.03 -17.58 -18.11
N THR A 216 -16.83 -17.60 -18.69
CA THR A 216 -16.59 -18.23 -19.99
C THR A 216 -15.24 -18.96 -19.95
N PRO A 217 -15.14 -20.19 -20.49
CA PRO A 217 -13.90 -20.96 -20.48
C PRO A 217 -12.85 -20.48 -21.50
N GLU A 218 -13.20 -19.53 -22.38
CA GLU A 218 -12.41 -19.21 -23.57
C GLU A 218 -12.08 -17.71 -23.68
N PHE A 219 -11.10 -17.25 -22.89
CA PHE A 219 -10.35 -16.03 -23.21
C PHE A 219 -9.01 -16.34 -23.89
N SER A 220 -8.78 -17.61 -24.25
CA SER A 220 -7.62 -18.10 -24.99
C SER A 220 -7.37 -17.32 -26.29
N GLY A 221 -8.43 -16.65 -26.81
CA GLY A 221 -8.44 -15.81 -28.00
C GLY A 221 -8.15 -14.32 -27.77
N LEU A 222 -8.00 -13.83 -26.52
CA LEU A 222 -7.41 -12.51 -26.23
C LEU A 222 -5.90 -12.57 -26.50
N ARG A 223 -5.52 -12.91 -27.74
CA ARG A 223 -4.21 -12.63 -28.31
C ARG A 223 -4.12 -11.11 -28.49
N ALA A 224 -3.95 -10.41 -27.39
CA ALA A 224 -3.58 -9.01 -27.39
C ALA A 224 -2.06 -8.92 -27.63
N ARG A 225 -1.59 -9.36 -28.80
CA ARG A 225 -0.49 -8.63 -29.46
C ARG A 225 -1.11 -7.39 -30.06
N VAL A 226 -1.54 -6.51 -29.17
CA VAL A 226 -1.90 -5.16 -29.53
C VAL A 226 -0.56 -4.52 -29.91
N SER A 227 -0.28 -4.45 -31.21
CA SER A 227 0.92 -3.80 -31.76
C SER A 227 2.22 -4.24 -31.07
N GLU A 228 2.48 -5.55 -31.04
CA GLU A 228 3.71 -6.19 -30.50
C GLU A 228 3.92 -6.11 -28.98
N ILE A 229 3.13 -5.32 -28.25
CA ILE A 229 3.26 -5.18 -26.80
C ILE A 229 2.63 -6.41 -26.10
N PRO A 230 3.35 -7.07 -25.18
CA PRO A 230 2.81 -8.20 -24.45
C PRO A 230 1.71 -7.73 -23.49
N VAL A 231 0.54 -8.38 -23.60
CA VAL A 231 -0.59 -8.18 -22.70
C VAL A 231 -0.90 -9.47 -21.96
N SER A 232 -0.93 -9.41 -20.62
CA SER A 232 -1.31 -10.55 -19.77
C SER A 232 -2.56 -10.24 -18.97
N VAL A 233 -3.55 -11.13 -19.03
CA VAL A 233 -4.83 -10.94 -18.36
C VAL A 233 -5.01 -12.00 -17.29
N LEU A 234 -5.42 -11.58 -16.11
CA LEU A 234 -5.86 -12.43 -15.00
C LEU A 234 -7.26 -11.98 -14.60
N CYS A 235 -8.19 -12.91 -14.70
CA CYS A 235 -9.60 -12.71 -14.48
C CYS A 235 -10.04 -13.60 -13.31
N LEU A 236 -10.52 -12.97 -12.25
CA LEU A 236 -11.03 -13.62 -11.06
C LEU A 236 -12.53 -13.87 -11.23
N ARG A 237 -12.99 -15.02 -10.76
CA ARG A 237 -14.42 -15.37 -10.70
C ARG A 237 -14.74 -15.79 -9.28
N LYS A 238 -15.67 -15.07 -8.64
CA LYS A 238 -16.17 -15.43 -7.32
C LYS A 238 -17.11 -16.63 -7.46
N LYS A 239 -16.93 -17.67 -6.66
CA LYS A 239 -17.85 -18.82 -6.57
C LYS A 239 -18.67 -18.71 -5.27
N GLY A 240 -19.99 -18.70 -5.39
CA GLY A 240 -20.90 -18.54 -4.25
C GLY A 240 -21.00 -17.09 -3.75
N ASP A 241 -21.56 -16.90 -2.56
CA ASP A 241 -21.89 -15.58 -1.98
C ASP A 241 -20.69 -14.85 -1.36
N LEU A 242 -19.48 -15.02 -1.88
CA LEU A 242 -18.34 -14.32 -1.32
C LEU A 242 -18.51 -12.82 -1.48
N PRO A 243 -18.50 -12.04 -0.38
CA PRO A 243 -18.52 -10.61 -0.49
C PRO A 243 -17.26 -10.14 -1.21
N GLY A 244 -17.39 -9.14 -2.10
CA GLY A 244 -16.28 -8.63 -2.91
C GLY A 244 -15.05 -8.19 -2.12
N ALA A 245 -15.17 -7.92 -0.82
CA ALA A 245 -14.04 -7.61 0.06
C ALA A 245 -13.06 -8.78 0.26
N GLY A 246 -13.53 -10.04 0.21
CA GLY A 246 -12.70 -11.22 0.45
C GLY A 246 -11.68 -11.46 -0.66
N SER A 247 -12.09 -11.29 -1.91
CA SER A 247 -11.21 -11.47 -3.07
C SER A 247 -10.11 -10.41 -3.11
N VAL A 248 -10.47 -9.14 -2.91
CA VAL A 248 -9.53 -8.01 -2.91
C VAL A 248 -8.44 -8.19 -1.85
N ASN A 249 -8.81 -8.60 -0.63
CA ASN A 249 -7.82 -8.85 0.43
C ASN A 249 -6.82 -9.97 0.03
N ARG A 250 -7.30 -11.04 -0.63
CA ARG A 250 -6.44 -12.14 -1.09
C ARG A 250 -5.48 -11.67 -2.19
N VAL A 251 -5.98 -10.91 -3.16
CA VAL A 251 -5.17 -10.30 -4.22
C VAL A 251 -4.10 -9.38 -3.62
N MET A 252 -4.50 -8.45 -2.75
CA MET A 252 -3.59 -7.52 -2.10
C MET A 252 -2.56 -8.24 -1.24
N SER A 253 -2.92 -9.35 -0.61
CA SER A 253 -1.95 -10.17 0.14
C SER A 253 -0.87 -10.73 -0.79
N ALA A 254 -1.25 -11.26 -1.96
CA ALA A 254 -0.29 -11.79 -2.93
C ALA A 254 0.55 -10.67 -3.59
N MET A 255 -0.02 -9.48 -3.80
CA MET A 255 0.74 -8.31 -4.31
C MET A 255 1.84 -7.85 -3.35
N LYS A 256 1.68 -8.12 -2.04
CA LYS A 256 2.67 -7.80 -1.00
C LYS A 256 3.79 -8.83 -0.89
N GLU A 257 3.71 -9.94 -1.61
CA GLU A 257 4.80 -10.92 -1.66
C GLU A 257 5.86 -10.45 -2.66
N GLU A 258 7.04 -10.10 -2.12
CA GLU A 258 8.15 -9.56 -2.89
C GLU A 258 8.70 -10.56 -3.91
N GLY A 259 9.01 -10.09 -5.12
CA GLY A 259 9.68 -10.90 -6.13
C GLY A 259 8.78 -11.89 -6.86
N LEU A 260 7.46 -11.88 -6.63
CA LEU A 260 6.53 -12.64 -7.47
C LEU A 260 6.33 -11.94 -8.82
N ASN A 261 6.76 -12.57 -9.90
CA ASN A 261 6.35 -12.12 -11.23
C ASN A 261 4.86 -12.40 -11.47
N TYR A 262 4.26 -11.80 -12.49
CA TYR A 262 2.81 -11.88 -12.71
C TYR A 262 2.30 -13.32 -12.90
N LYS A 263 3.07 -14.19 -13.56
CA LYS A 263 2.77 -15.63 -13.65
C LYS A 263 2.77 -16.32 -12.28
N GLN A 264 3.81 -16.08 -11.46
CA GLN A 264 3.90 -16.63 -10.11
C GLN A 264 2.81 -16.08 -9.20
N PHE A 265 2.48 -14.80 -9.32
CA PHE A 265 1.35 -14.16 -8.63
C PHE A 265 0.03 -14.86 -8.96
N ALA A 266 -0.25 -15.16 -10.23
CA ALA A 266 -1.45 -15.91 -10.62
C ALA A 266 -1.48 -17.31 -9.99
N ASN A 267 -0.35 -18.02 -10.01
CA ASN A 267 -0.23 -19.33 -9.39
C ASN A 267 -0.40 -19.26 -7.87
N ARG A 268 0.12 -18.20 -7.24
CA ARG A 268 -0.03 -17.96 -5.81
C ARG A 268 -1.50 -17.79 -5.43
N LEU A 269 -2.25 -17.00 -6.20
CA LEU A 269 -3.69 -16.84 -6.00
C LEU A 269 -4.45 -18.17 -6.17
N ARG A 270 -4.08 -19.00 -7.15
CA ARG A 270 -4.68 -20.34 -7.32
C ARG A 270 -4.40 -21.23 -6.12
N SER A 271 -3.15 -21.27 -5.66
CA SER A 271 -2.74 -22.12 -4.53
C SER A 271 -3.40 -21.73 -3.20
N ASN A 272 -3.70 -20.45 -3.01
CA ASN A 272 -4.39 -19.94 -1.82
C ASN A 272 -5.92 -20.08 -1.88
N SER A 273 -6.49 -20.62 -2.97
CA SER A 273 -7.92 -20.89 -3.10
C SER A 273 -8.27 -22.30 -2.62
N THR A 274 -7.88 -22.63 -1.39
CA THR A 274 -8.16 -23.93 -0.77
C THR A 274 -9.64 -24.14 -0.48
N ASP A 275 -10.39 -23.05 -0.37
CA ASP A 275 -11.84 -22.99 -0.14
C ASP A 275 -12.67 -23.05 -1.42
N GLY A 276 -12.04 -23.08 -2.61
CA GLY A 276 -12.73 -23.07 -3.89
C GLY A 276 -13.51 -21.79 -4.17
N SER A 277 -13.27 -20.74 -3.37
CA SER A 277 -14.02 -19.50 -3.34
C SER A 277 -13.70 -18.60 -4.54
N LEU A 278 -12.50 -18.76 -5.08
CA LEU A 278 -12.05 -18.05 -6.26
C LEU A 278 -11.64 -19.04 -7.34
N ASP A 279 -12.17 -18.80 -8.52
CA ASP A 279 -11.71 -19.40 -9.76
C ASP A 279 -10.92 -18.37 -10.56
N ILE A 280 -9.84 -18.81 -11.20
CA ILE A 280 -8.85 -17.90 -11.80
C ILE A 280 -8.59 -18.31 -13.24
N THR A 281 -9.07 -17.49 -14.15
CA THR A 281 -8.83 -17.64 -15.58
C THR A 281 -7.74 -16.68 -16.02
N THR A 282 -6.82 -17.14 -16.86
CA THR A 282 -5.69 -16.31 -17.33
C THR A 282 -5.57 -16.37 -18.84
N SER A 283 -4.94 -15.36 -19.44
CA SER A 283 -4.40 -15.48 -20.79
C SER A 283 -3.34 -16.59 -20.85
N ASN A 284 -3.09 -17.12 -22.05
CA ASN A 284 -2.10 -18.18 -22.26
C ASN A 284 -0.68 -17.73 -21.88
N ASP A 285 -0.34 -16.49 -22.23
CA ASP A 285 0.96 -15.90 -21.97
C ASP A 285 0.87 -14.90 -20.81
N LEU A 286 1.25 -15.35 -19.62
CA LEU A 286 1.42 -14.48 -18.45
C LEU A 286 2.84 -13.93 -18.39
N SER A 287 2.94 -12.64 -18.12
CA SER A 287 4.22 -11.96 -17.98
C SER A 287 5.08 -12.61 -16.90
N THR A 288 6.35 -12.80 -17.24
CA THR A 288 7.41 -13.25 -16.34
C THR A 288 8.34 -12.12 -15.93
N SER A 289 8.17 -10.92 -16.51
CA SER A 289 8.96 -9.72 -16.23
C SER A 289 8.23 -8.66 -15.41
N PHE A 290 6.90 -8.72 -15.35
CA PHE A 290 6.10 -7.79 -14.54
C PHE A 290 6.08 -8.23 -13.08
N TYR A 291 6.36 -7.30 -12.17
CA TYR A 291 6.25 -7.49 -10.72
C TYR A 291 5.36 -6.40 -10.13
N PHE A 292 4.38 -6.78 -9.30
CA PHE A 292 3.71 -5.79 -8.45
C PHE A 292 4.66 -5.26 -7.39
N PHE A 293 5.45 -6.15 -6.78
CA PHE A 293 6.46 -5.78 -5.80
C PHE A 293 7.82 -6.27 -6.31
N ASP A 294 8.63 -5.33 -6.83
CA ASP A 294 9.96 -5.65 -7.37
C ASP A 294 10.84 -6.28 -6.29
N PRO A 295 11.65 -7.29 -6.66
CA PRO A 295 12.66 -7.80 -5.76
C PRO A 295 13.65 -6.70 -5.40
N ARG A 296 13.93 -6.57 -4.11
CA ARG A 296 14.85 -5.59 -3.51
C ARG A 296 14.40 -4.13 -3.67
N ARG A 297 13.12 -3.87 -3.97
CA ARG A 297 12.61 -2.49 -4.10
C ARG A 297 12.95 -1.65 -2.88
N PHE A 298 12.62 -2.16 -1.70
CA PHE A 298 12.83 -1.41 -0.47
C PHE A 298 14.30 -1.28 -0.08
N GLU A 299 15.18 -2.13 -0.59
CA GLU A 299 16.64 -1.99 -0.39
C GLU A 299 17.21 -0.84 -1.23
N SER A 300 16.58 -0.53 -2.36
CA SER A 300 16.96 0.57 -3.25
C SER A 300 16.49 1.96 -2.78
N ILE A 301 15.54 2.02 -1.84
CA ILE A 301 15.04 3.30 -1.33
C ILE A 301 16.09 3.88 -0.37
N ASP A 302 16.53 5.12 -0.61
CA ASP A 302 17.37 5.82 0.36
C ASP A 302 16.56 6.10 1.63
N ASN A 303 16.81 5.28 2.65
CA ASN A 303 16.15 5.34 3.94
C ASN A 303 17.18 4.98 5.00
N LEU A 304 17.24 5.74 6.10
CA LEU A 304 18.16 5.46 7.21
C LEU A 304 18.00 4.04 7.77
N CYS A 305 16.81 3.45 7.69
CA CYS A 305 16.61 2.06 8.06
C CYS A 305 17.51 1.09 7.27
N ASN A 306 17.72 1.36 5.98
CA ASN A 306 18.57 0.53 5.11
C ASN A 306 20.06 0.62 5.45
N LYS A 307 20.47 1.61 6.26
CA LYS A 307 21.86 1.73 6.76
C LYS A 307 22.18 0.73 7.87
N ILE A 308 21.17 0.09 8.48
CA ILE A 308 21.41 -0.98 9.45
C ILE A 308 21.82 -2.26 8.73
N ALA A 309 23.07 -2.66 8.91
CA ALA A 309 23.58 -3.93 8.43
C ALA A 309 23.03 -5.07 9.29
N VAL A 310 22.10 -5.86 8.73
CA VAL A 310 21.51 -7.03 9.40
C VAL A 310 22.56 -8.03 9.84
N GLY A 311 23.68 -8.15 9.11
CA GLY A 311 24.80 -9.04 9.42
C GLY A 311 26.04 -8.33 9.97
N ALA A 312 25.91 -7.18 10.63
CA ALA A 312 27.08 -6.45 11.16
C ALA A 312 27.94 -7.33 12.08
N SER A 313 29.27 -7.27 11.90
CA SER A 313 30.23 -7.82 12.86
C SER A 313 30.20 -7.05 14.19
N ALA A 314 30.73 -7.62 15.26
CA ALA A 314 30.83 -6.92 16.54
C ALA A 314 31.60 -5.59 16.44
N VAL A 315 32.65 -5.52 15.61
CA VAL A 315 33.43 -4.29 15.38
C VAL A 315 32.57 -3.22 14.70
N GLN A 316 31.87 -3.57 13.63
CA GLN A 316 30.95 -2.65 12.93
C GLN A 316 29.81 -2.21 13.85
N ALA A 317 29.23 -3.16 14.58
CA ALA A 317 28.16 -2.90 15.53
C ALA A 317 28.61 -1.95 16.65
N ARG A 318 29.88 -1.93 17.08
CA ARG A 318 30.37 -0.95 18.07
C ARG A 318 30.52 0.46 17.52
N ALA A 319 30.91 0.59 16.24
CA ALA A 319 31.25 1.89 15.64
C ALA A 319 30.04 2.64 15.04
N ALA A 320 28.92 1.97 14.80
CA ALA A 320 27.77 2.57 14.10
C ALA A 320 27.00 3.61 14.93
N SER A 321 26.48 4.67 14.31
CA SER A 321 25.44 5.52 14.92
C SER A 321 24.06 4.94 14.59
N LEU A 322 23.40 4.32 15.58
CA LEU A 322 22.20 3.51 15.35
C LEU A 322 20.89 4.15 15.76
N ALA A 323 20.90 5.17 16.64
CA ALA A 323 19.66 5.71 17.23
C ALA A 323 18.68 6.21 16.16
N GLU A 324 19.15 7.05 15.24
CA GLU A 324 18.33 7.59 14.14
C GLU A 324 17.87 6.49 13.17
N SER A 325 18.75 5.53 12.87
CA SER A 325 18.44 4.44 11.93
C SER A 325 17.40 3.46 12.52
N VAL A 326 17.45 3.20 13.84
CA VAL A 326 16.46 2.37 14.53
C VAL A 326 15.09 3.04 14.54
N GLU A 327 15.02 4.35 14.83
CA GLU A 327 13.75 5.07 14.78
C GLU A 327 13.20 5.12 13.34
N ALA A 328 14.06 5.37 12.34
CA ALA A 328 13.66 5.29 10.94
C ALA A 328 13.11 3.90 10.58
N CYS A 329 13.69 2.82 11.09
CA CYS A 329 13.14 1.48 10.93
C CYS A 329 11.79 1.30 11.63
N SER A 330 11.58 1.86 12.82
CA SER A 330 10.28 1.84 13.50
C SER A 330 9.19 2.51 12.66
N ILE A 331 9.50 3.67 12.07
CA ILE A 331 8.62 4.35 11.11
C ILE A 331 8.37 3.46 9.87
N ALA A 332 9.42 2.88 9.30
CA ALA A 332 9.32 2.04 8.10
C ALA A 332 8.49 0.78 8.35
N VAL A 333 8.64 0.10 9.49
CA VAL A 333 7.85 -1.10 9.86
C VAL A 333 6.37 -0.75 10.04
N ARG A 334 6.05 0.42 10.60
CA ARG A 334 4.66 0.89 10.72
C ARG A 334 4.05 1.22 9.36
N ARG A 335 4.82 1.86 8.48
CA ARG A 335 4.36 2.25 7.15
C ARG A 335 4.21 1.06 6.20
N TRP A 336 5.16 0.13 6.22
CA TRP A 336 5.22 -1.04 5.33
C TRP A 336 5.32 -2.34 6.13
N PRO A 337 4.26 -2.74 6.85
CA PRO A 337 4.29 -3.88 7.77
C PRO A 337 4.53 -5.23 7.09
N TYR A 338 4.34 -5.30 5.76
CA TYR A 338 4.54 -6.49 4.93
C TYR A 338 5.98 -6.66 4.44
N VAL A 339 6.86 -5.67 4.62
CA VAL A 339 8.27 -5.76 4.21
C VAL A 339 9.08 -6.38 5.34
N SER A 340 9.30 -7.69 5.26
CA SER A 340 10.04 -8.46 6.28
C SER A 340 11.47 -7.92 6.51
N GLY A 341 12.11 -7.40 5.46
CA GLY A 341 13.45 -6.81 5.52
C GLY A 341 13.57 -5.61 6.48
N PHE A 342 12.54 -4.76 6.60
CA PHE A 342 12.56 -3.66 7.57
C PHE A 342 12.42 -4.15 9.00
N ARG A 343 11.61 -5.19 9.24
CA ARG A 343 11.49 -5.82 10.56
C ARG A 343 12.80 -6.47 10.99
N ALA A 344 13.47 -7.17 10.07
CA ALA A 344 14.79 -7.76 10.30
C ALA A 344 15.83 -6.68 10.66
N ARG A 345 15.89 -5.59 9.89
CA ARG A 345 16.78 -4.43 10.16
C ARG A 345 16.45 -3.75 11.48
N HIS A 346 15.18 -3.52 11.80
CA HIS A 346 14.74 -2.96 13.07
C HIS A 346 15.23 -3.80 14.26
N ASN A 347 14.96 -5.12 14.23
CA ASN A 347 15.38 -6.03 15.29
C ASN A 347 16.90 -6.10 15.42
N ALA A 348 17.61 -6.13 14.28
CA ALA A 348 19.07 -6.12 14.25
C ALA A 348 19.65 -4.82 14.85
N GLY A 349 19.05 -3.67 14.53
CA GLY A 349 19.46 -2.37 15.06
C GLY A 349 19.22 -2.24 16.57
N LEU A 350 18.08 -2.71 17.07
CA LEU A 350 17.80 -2.76 18.51
C LEU A 350 18.82 -3.61 19.27
N GLU A 351 19.15 -4.78 18.73
CA GLU A 351 20.16 -5.65 19.33
C GLU A 351 21.55 -4.97 19.32
N GLN A 352 21.97 -4.41 18.18
CA GLN A 352 23.25 -3.71 18.05
C GLN A 352 23.34 -2.52 19.02
N GLN A 353 22.26 -1.75 19.20
CA GLN A 353 22.22 -0.63 20.14
C GLN A 353 22.38 -1.09 21.60
N VAL A 354 21.74 -2.19 21.99
CA VAL A 354 21.91 -2.76 23.34
C VAL A 354 23.33 -3.28 23.51
N PHE A 355 23.89 -3.95 22.50
CA PHE A 355 25.29 -4.37 22.49
C PHE A 355 26.24 -3.18 22.68
N GLN A 356 26.10 -2.11 21.89
CA GLN A 356 26.91 -0.89 22.03
C GLN A 356 26.86 -0.32 23.44
N ASN A 357 25.66 -0.19 24.02
CA ASN A 357 25.49 0.36 25.35
C ASN A 357 26.12 -0.52 26.43
N SER A 358 26.04 -1.84 26.27
CA SER A 358 26.70 -2.83 27.13
C SER A 358 28.23 -2.79 27.04
N MET A 359 28.78 -2.37 25.91
CA MET A 359 30.23 -2.31 25.66
C MET A 359 30.89 -1.00 26.13
N LYS A 360 30.14 0.00 26.59
CA LYS A 360 30.68 1.34 26.92
C LYS A 360 31.53 1.40 28.19
N SER A 361 31.28 0.55 29.19
CA SER A 361 31.99 0.62 30.47
C SER A 361 31.92 -0.68 31.26
N CYS A 362 33.04 -1.06 31.89
CA CYS A 362 33.10 -2.15 32.86
C CYS A 362 32.37 -1.85 34.18
N ALA A 363 32.09 -0.58 34.49
CA ALA A 363 31.54 -0.16 35.78
C ALA A 363 30.05 -0.46 35.94
N VAL A 364 29.33 -0.73 34.85
CA VAL A 364 27.88 -0.90 34.87
C VAL A 364 27.55 -2.39 34.95
N THR A 365 27.56 -2.97 36.16
CA THR A 365 27.24 -4.38 36.40
C THR A 365 25.86 -4.78 35.84
N LYS A 366 24.88 -3.86 35.86
CA LYS A 366 23.56 -4.06 35.25
C LYS A 366 23.59 -4.18 33.72
N SER A 367 24.62 -3.64 33.05
CA SER A 367 24.77 -3.73 31.60
C SER A 367 25.35 -5.07 31.14
N ARG A 368 26.09 -5.77 32.05
CA ARG A 368 26.63 -7.12 31.85
C ARG A 368 25.54 -8.16 31.69
N GLU A 369 24.58 -8.15 32.62
CA GLU A 369 23.43 -9.03 32.56
C GLU A 369 22.39 -8.55 31.53
N GLY A 370 22.33 -7.25 31.27
CA GLY A 370 21.34 -6.63 30.38
C GLY A 370 21.33 -7.18 28.96
N TYR A 371 22.49 -7.34 28.31
CA TYR A 371 22.52 -7.87 26.94
C TYR A 371 22.15 -9.37 26.90
N LYS A 372 22.79 -10.20 27.74
CA LYS A 372 22.54 -11.66 27.78
C LYS A 372 21.10 -11.99 28.18
N SER A 373 20.51 -11.22 29.10
CA SER A 373 19.11 -11.38 29.52
C SER A 373 18.14 -11.00 28.40
N LYS A 374 18.38 -9.89 27.70
CA LYS A 374 17.50 -9.42 26.61
C LYS A 374 17.65 -10.22 25.32
N TYR A 375 18.86 -10.72 25.03
CA TYR A 375 19.20 -11.47 23.83
C TYR A 375 20.02 -12.73 24.19
N PRO A 376 19.40 -13.77 24.77
CA PRO A 376 20.10 -14.99 25.18
C PRO A 376 20.69 -15.78 24.00
N ASN A 377 20.10 -15.63 22.82
CA ASN A 377 20.62 -16.16 21.55
C ASN A 377 21.14 -15.04 20.64
N GLY A 378 21.56 -13.92 21.24
CA GLY A 378 22.07 -12.75 20.52
C GLY A 378 23.35 -13.04 19.77
N ARG A 379 23.52 -12.38 18.62
CA ARG A 379 24.67 -12.57 17.73
C ARG A 379 25.99 -12.16 18.36
N TYR A 380 25.97 -11.21 19.28
CA TYR A 380 27.17 -10.68 19.93
C TYR A 380 27.38 -11.25 21.33
N ILE A 381 26.70 -12.34 21.70
CA ILE A 381 26.77 -12.91 23.05
C ILE A 381 28.19 -13.32 23.43
N ARG A 382 28.96 -13.86 22.50
CA ARG A 382 30.34 -14.28 22.74
C ARG A 382 31.21 -13.07 23.03
N GLU A 383 31.20 -12.07 22.15
CA GLU A 383 32.03 -10.87 22.29
C GLU A 383 31.63 -10.03 23.51
N ALA A 384 30.34 -9.99 23.85
CA ALA A 384 29.86 -9.38 25.08
C ALA A 384 30.39 -10.14 26.30
N THR A 385 30.29 -11.48 26.31
CA THR A 385 30.78 -12.32 27.43
C THR A 385 32.29 -12.13 27.63
N THR A 386 33.08 -12.21 26.56
CA THR A 386 34.52 -11.98 26.60
C THR A 386 34.86 -10.60 27.18
N PHE A 387 34.22 -9.53 26.70
CA PHE A 387 34.44 -8.19 27.25
C PHE A 387 34.12 -8.11 28.75
N PHE A 388 33.05 -8.75 29.18
CA PHE A 388 32.67 -8.72 30.59
C PHE A 388 33.56 -9.57 31.49
N ASP A 389 34.14 -10.64 30.95
CA ASP A 389 35.13 -11.45 31.66
C ASP A 389 36.45 -10.69 31.81
N GLU A 390 36.85 -9.92 30.79
CA GLU A 390 37.98 -8.98 30.87
C GLU A 390 37.72 -7.82 31.83
N CYS A 391 36.47 -7.35 31.94
CA CYS A 391 36.05 -6.33 32.89
C CYS A 391 36.01 -6.81 34.35
N SER A 392 35.92 -8.12 34.60
CA SER A 392 35.97 -8.64 35.96
C SER A 392 37.32 -8.25 36.55
N PRO A 393 37.38 -7.52 37.69
CA PRO A 393 38.65 -7.27 38.34
C PRO A 393 39.25 -8.64 38.61
N VAL A 394 40.42 -8.92 38.01
CA VAL A 394 41.22 -10.07 38.41
C VAL A 394 41.31 -9.90 39.92
N LEU A 395 40.67 -10.80 40.67
CA LEU A 395 40.89 -10.92 42.09
C LEU A 395 42.39 -11.15 42.17
N ARG A 396 43.15 -10.06 42.36
CA ARG A 396 44.55 -10.13 42.72
C ARG A 396 44.46 -10.87 44.02
N THR A 397 44.61 -12.19 43.95
CA THR A 397 44.94 -13.03 45.09
C THR A 397 46.10 -12.27 45.68
N LYS A 398 45.85 -11.55 46.78
CA LYS A 398 46.88 -10.97 47.61
C LYS A 398 47.91 -12.07 47.68
N PRO A 399 49.14 -11.89 47.16
CA PRO A 399 50.13 -12.94 47.23
C PRO A 399 50.08 -13.42 48.66
N SER A 400 49.65 -14.68 48.84
CA SER A 400 49.59 -15.29 50.15
C SER A 400 50.94 -14.99 50.74
N ARG A 401 50.96 -14.27 51.87
CA ARG A 401 52.18 -13.86 52.55
C ARG A 401 52.84 -15.17 52.92
N SER A 402 53.60 -15.76 52.00
CA SER A 402 54.42 -16.92 52.26
C SER A 402 55.32 -16.43 53.36
N HIS A 403 55.14 -16.98 54.56
CA HIS A 403 56.13 -16.86 55.60
C HIS A 403 57.47 -17.16 54.95
N TYR A 404 58.27 -16.11 54.76
CA TYR A 404 59.64 -16.26 54.34
C TYR A 404 60.34 -16.99 55.47
N HIS A 405 60.44 -18.31 55.35
CA HIS A 405 61.46 -19.04 56.07
C HIS A 405 62.77 -18.62 55.42
N LEU A 406 63.47 -17.70 56.09
CA LEU A 406 64.83 -17.28 55.76
C LEU A 406 65.70 -18.53 55.64
N THR A 407 65.91 -18.99 54.41
CA THR A 407 66.98 -19.91 54.06
C THR A 407 68.13 -19.03 53.56
N PRO A 408 69.35 -19.17 54.09
CA PRO A 408 70.49 -18.36 53.68
C PRO A 408 70.77 -18.53 52.19
N GLN A 409 70.82 -17.40 51.48
CA GLN A 409 71.22 -17.33 50.08
C GLN A 409 72.65 -17.89 49.91
N PRO A 410 72.89 -18.86 49.02
CA PRO A 410 74.23 -19.13 48.52
C PRO A 410 74.69 -17.96 47.61
N PRO A 411 76.01 -17.74 47.50
CA PRO A 411 76.58 -16.59 46.79
C PRO A 411 76.14 -16.53 45.33
N SER A 412 75.76 -15.33 44.91
CA SER A 412 75.30 -15.02 43.55
C SER A 412 76.34 -15.41 42.51
N ARG A 413 75.97 -16.29 41.57
CA ARG A 413 76.73 -16.48 40.34
C ARG A 413 76.50 -15.27 39.42
N ALA A 414 77.60 -14.71 38.91
CA ALA A 414 77.61 -13.61 37.95
C ALA A 414 76.62 -13.86 36.81
N ASN A 415 75.79 -12.85 36.53
CA ASN A 415 74.82 -12.91 35.45
C ASN A 415 75.57 -12.65 34.14
N CYS A 416 75.75 -13.70 33.36
CA CYS A 416 76.29 -13.59 32.02
C CYS A 416 75.15 -13.57 31.00
N PHE A 417 75.11 -12.55 30.15
CA PHE A 417 74.23 -12.51 28.99
C PHE A 417 75.05 -12.49 27.69
N ILE A 418 74.46 -13.03 26.63
CA ILE A 418 75.07 -13.10 25.30
C ILE A 418 74.45 -11.99 24.46
N PHE A 419 75.29 -11.04 24.03
CA PHE A 419 74.89 -9.98 23.11
C PHE A 419 75.82 -10.06 21.89
N ASN A 420 75.25 -10.22 20.69
CA ASN A 420 75.98 -10.40 19.43
C ASN A 420 77.04 -11.53 19.47
N GLY A 421 76.69 -12.69 20.01
CA GLY A 421 77.57 -13.87 20.05
C GLY A 421 78.74 -13.78 21.02
N VAL A 422 78.88 -12.68 21.77
CA VAL A 422 79.91 -12.52 22.81
C VAL A 422 79.26 -12.57 24.19
N ARG A 423 79.79 -13.44 25.06
CA ARG A 423 79.32 -13.60 26.44
C ARG A 423 79.98 -12.54 27.33
N ARG A 424 79.18 -11.66 27.94
CA ARG A 424 79.66 -10.71 28.97
C ARG A 424 79.02 -11.08 30.31
N CYS A 425 79.82 -11.03 31.37
CA CYS A 425 79.41 -11.28 32.74
C CYS A 425 79.72 -10.02 33.55
N GLU A 426 78.73 -9.53 34.30
CA GLU A 426 78.94 -8.50 35.34
C GLU A 426 79.17 -9.13 36.71
#